data_AF-A0AB40BK32-F1
#
_entry.id   AF-A0AB40BK32-F1
#
_cell.length_a   1.000
_cell.length_b   1.000
_cell.length_c   1.000
_cell.angle_alpha   90.00
_cell.angle_beta   90.00
_cell.angle_gamma   90.00
#
_symmetry.space_group_name_H-M   'P 1'
#
loop_
_entity.id
_entity.type
_entity.pdbx_description
1 polymer ?
#
loop_
_entity_poly.entity_id
_entity_poly.type
_entity_poly.pdbx_seq_one_letter_code
_entity_poly.pdbx_strand_id
1 'polypeptide(L)'
;MDTCHLLFGRPWQYDRSVVYNGRTNTYSFTKDGVKIVLLPSRDTTHTSPTRDSTNLLTLAKFELEILQSDVVFALIGKGVAVEEAIPHIAKPIVDEFKDVFPDELADELPPLQDIQHQIDLEPDAALPNRPYYQMSPTEHEKLR
;
A
#
# COMPACT_ATOMS: atom_id res chain seq x y z
N MET A 1 -6.87 -3.17 -14.75
CA MET A 1 -6.28 -3.04 -13.41
C MET A 1 -7.38 -2.41 -12.59
N ASP A 2 -8.16 -3.25 -11.94
CA ASP A 2 -9.55 -2.91 -11.59
C ASP A 2 -9.58 -2.27 -10.20
N THR A 3 -10.38 -1.23 -10.00
CA THR A 3 -10.42 -0.40 -8.78
C THR A 3 -10.59 -1.22 -7.49
N CYS A 4 -11.27 -2.37 -7.56
CA CYS A 4 -11.42 -3.28 -6.42
C CYS A 4 -10.11 -3.97 -5.99
N HIS A 5 -9.16 -4.18 -6.91
CA HIS A 5 -7.83 -4.68 -6.56
C HIS A 5 -7.02 -3.64 -5.79
N LEU A 6 -7.22 -2.35 -6.10
CA LEU A 6 -6.54 -1.24 -5.42
C LEU A 6 -7.13 -0.99 -4.03
N LEU A 7 -8.46 -1.06 -3.89
CA LEU A 7 -9.15 -0.73 -2.64
C LEU A 7 -9.14 -1.85 -1.60
N PHE A 8 -9.23 -3.12 -2.04
CA PHE A 8 -9.46 -4.24 -1.12
C PHE A 8 -8.43 -5.37 -1.24
N GLY A 9 -7.64 -5.41 -2.31
CA GLY A 9 -6.64 -6.46 -2.55
C GLY A 9 -7.23 -7.80 -2.99
N ARG A 10 -6.35 -8.72 -3.44
CA ARG A 10 -6.71 -10.09 -3.85
C ARG A 10 -7.17 -10.99 -2.70
N PRO A 11 -6.56 -10.96 -1.49
CA PRO A 11 -7.00 -11.80 -0.37
C PRO A 11 -8.47 -11.58 -0.04
N TRP A 12 -8.89 -10.31 0.03
CA TRP A 12 -10.27 -9.95 0.34
C TRP A 12 -11.29 -10.49 -0.69
N GLN A 13 -10.96 -10.45 -1.98
CA GLN A 13 -11.85 -10.97 -3.04
C GLN A 13 -12.05 -12.49 -2.92
N TYR A 14 -10.98 -13.21 -2.54
CA TYR A 14 -11.03 -14.65 -2.31
C TYR A 14 -11.83 -14.97 -1.05
N ASP A 15 -11.51 -14.32 0.08
CA ASP A 15 -12.15 -14.55 1.38
C ASP A 15 -13.65 -14.26 1.37
N ARG A 16 -14.09 -13.29 0.55
CA ARG A 16 -15.50 -12.91 0.40
C ARG A 16 -16.23 -13.63 -0.74
N SER A 17 -15.57 -14.56 -1.43
CA SER A 17 -16.13 -15.29 -2.59
C SER A 17 -16.76 -14.32 -3.61
N VAL A 18 -16.03 -13.25 -3.95
CA VAL A 18 -16.52 -12.18 -4.82
C VAL A 18 -16.62 -12.69 -6.26
N VAL A 19 -17.78 -12.48 -6.90
CA VAL A 19 -18.02 -12.81 -8.31
C VAL A 19 -18.00 -11.52 -9.12
N TYR A 20 -17.08 -11.45 -10.09
CA TYR A 20 -16.98 -10.35 -11.05
C TYR A 20 -17.71 -10.67 -12.36
N ASN A 21 -18.56 -9.76 -12.83
CA ASN A 21 -19.24 -9.85 -14.13
C ASN A 21 -18.65 -8.83 -15.11
N GLY A 22 -17.76 -9.32 -15.99
CA GLY A 22 -17.06 -8.46 -16.96
C GLY A 22 -17.95 -7.77 -17.99
N ARG A 23 -19.16 -8.29 -18.27
CA ARG A 23 -20.08 -7.66 -19.24
C ARG A 23 -20.72 -6.39 -18.68
N THR A 24 -21.00 -6.37 -17.39
CA THR A 24 -21.67 -5.24 -16.71
C THR A 24 -20.73 -4.45 -15.80
N ASN A 25 -19.47 -4.89 -15.70
CA ASN A 25 -18.45 -4.35 -14.80
C ASN A 25 -18.94 -4.28 -13.33
N THR A 26 -19.63 -5.34 -12.87
CA THR A 26 -20.20 -5.43 -11.51
C THR A 26 -19.47 -6.46 -10.67
N TYR A 27 -19.31 -6.19 -9.37
CA TYR A 27 -18.82 -7.18 -8.39
C TYR A 27 -19.95 -7.55 -7.43
N SER A 28 -20.10 -8.83 -7.11
CA SER A 28 -21.13 -9.30 -6.18
C SER A 28 -20.57 -10.25 -5.13
N PHE A 29 -20.99 -10.10 -3.88
CA PHE A 29 -20.55 -10.94 -2.76
C PHE A 29 -21.59 -10.96 -1.64
N THR A 30 -21.48 -11.91 -0.72
CA THR A 30 -22.37 -12.02 0.43
C THR A 30 -21.65 -11.54 1.69
N LYS A 31 -22.29 -10.67 2.47
CA LYS A 31 -21.83 -10.24 3.79
C LYS A 31 -23.00 -10.30 4.75
N ASP A 32 -22.84 -11.04 5.84
CA ASP A 32 -23.84 -11.15 6.91
C ASP A 32 -25.22 -11.62 6.40
N GLY A 33 -25.22 -12.55 5.44
CA GLY A 33 -26.44 -13.06 4.78
C GLY A 33 -27.05 -12.14 3.72
N VAL A 34 -26.51 -10.94 3.53
CA VAL A 34 -26.97 -9.97 2.54
C VAL A 34 -26.08 -10.02 1.29
N LYS A 35 -26.69 -10.19 0.12
CA LYS A 35 -25.99 -10.10 -1.16
C LYS A 35 -25.78 -8.62 -1.54
N ILE A 36 -24.53 -8.21 -1.57
CA ILE A 36 -24.10 -6.85 -1.95
C ILE A 36 -23.59 -6.89 -3.39
N VAL A 37 -24.05 -5.93 -4.22
CA VAL A 37 -23.60 -5.76 -5.60
C VAL A 37 -23.03 -4.36 -5.76
N LEU A 38 -21.75 -4.28 -6.09
CA LEU A 38 -21.07 -3.04 -6.45
C LEU A 38 -21.32 -2.76 -7.92
N LEU A 39 -21.98 -1.65 -8.19
CA LEU A 39 -22.23 -1.14 -9.53
C LEU A 39 -21.06 -0.24 -9.97
N PRO A 40 -20.77 -0.16 -11.28
CA PRO A 40 -19.85 0.84 -11.80
C PRO A 40 -20.31 2.22 -11.36
N SER A 41 -19.40 3.02 -10.80
CA SER A 41 -19.67 4.43 -10.54
C SER A 41 -20.02 5.08 -11.87
N ARG A 42 -21.27 5.53 -12.01
CA ARG A 42 -21.54 6.60 -12.97
C ARG A 42 -20.88 7.82 -12.36
N ASP A 43 -20.04 8.52 -13.11
CA ASP A 43 -19.58 9.84 -12.71
C ASP A 43 -20.80 10.77 -12.66
N THR A 44 -21.57 10.67 -11.57
CA THR A 44 -22.62 11.60 -11.22
C THR A 44 -21.91 12.73 -10.51
N THR A 45 -21.69 13.81 -11.25
CA THR A 45 -21.77 15.17 -10.70
C THR A 45 -23.04 15.26 -9.85
N HIS A 46 -22.92 14.98 -8.56
CA HIS A 46 -24.04 15.10 -7.63
C HIS A 46 -24.33 16.59 -7.43
N THR A 47 -25.27 17.11 -8.22
CA THR A 47 -26.11 18.24 -7.81
C THR A 47 -27.38 17.66 -7.22
N SER A 48 -27.48 17.67 -5.89
CA SER A 48 -28.75 17.54 -5.17
C SER A 48 -28.71 18.44 -3.94
N PRO A 49 -29.77 19.21 -3.65
CA PRO A 49 -29.74 20.27 -2.65
C PRO A 49 -29.92 19.66 -1.26
N THR A 50 -28.82 19.45 -0.53
CA THR A 50 -28.89 19.09 0.88
C THR A 50 -27.67 19.68 1.56
N ARG A 51 -27.85 20.86 2.18
CA ARG A 51 -26.86 21.61 2.99
C ARG A 51 -25.42 21.13 2.79
N ASP A 52 -24.78 21.68 1.76
CA ASP A 52 -23.35 21.53 1.50
C ASP A 52 -22.56 22.12 2.69
N SER A 53 -22.33 21.33 3.72
CA SER A 53 -21.43 21.70 4.82
C SER A 53 -20.05 21.05 4.67
N THR A 54 -19.72 20.56 3.47
CA THR A 54 -18.36 20.16 3.16
C THR A 54 -17.60 21.40 2.70
N ASN A 55 -16.79 21.98 3.58
CA ASN A 55 -15.88 23.11 3.29
C ASN A 55 -14.70 22.68 2.38
N LEU A 56 -14.95 21.77 1.44
CA LEU A 56 -13.95 21.22 0.53
C LEU A 56 -14.17 21.83 -0.85
N LEU A 57 -13.11 22.43 -1.39
CA LEU A 57 -13.11 23.02 -2.73
C LEU A 57 -12.32 22.12 -3.68
N THR A 58 -12.73 22.09 -4.95
CA THR A 58 -11.87 21.56 -6.02
C THR A 58 -10.72 22.54 -6.27
N LEU A 59 -9.60 22.04 -6.79
CA LEU A 59 -8.41 22.84 -7.08
C LEU A 59 -8.75 24.09 -7.92
N ALA A 60 -9.52 23.93 -9.00
CA ALA A 60 -9.93 25.05 -9.85
C ALA A 60 -10.79 26.10 -9.11
N LYS A 61 -11.64 25.69 -8.15
CA LYS A 61 -12.42 26.63 -7.34
C LYS A 61 -11.54 27.35 -6.33
N PHE A 62 -10.62 26.62 -5.70
CA PHE A 62 -9.63 27.19 -4.80
C PHE A 62 -8.75 28.24 -5.48
N GLU A 63 -8.29 27.99 -6.72
CA GLU A 63 -7.48 28.93 -7.51
C GLU A 63 -8.22 30.23 -7.84
N LEU A 64 -9.53 30.17 -8.09
CA LEU A 64 -10.32 31.37 -8.32
C LEU A 64 -10.55 32.15 -7.02
N GLU A 65 -10.74 31.44 -5.91
CA GLU A 65 -11.09 32.04 -4.62
C GLU A 65 -9.87 32.67 -3.93
N ILE A 66 -8.68 32.10 -4.09
CA ILE A 66 -7.42 32.70 -3.61
C ILE A 66 -7.08 34.00 -4.34
N LEU A 67 -7.46 34.14 -5.61
CA LEU A 67 -7.26 35.38 -6.38
C LEU A 67 -8.18 36.52 -5.93
N GLN A 68 -9.32 36.18 -5.31
CA GLN A 68 -10.29 37.14 -4.80
C GLN A 68 -10.11 37.43 -3.30
N SER A 69 -9.29 36.64 -2.62
CA SER A 69 -9.06 36.74 -1.17
C SER A 69 -7.79 37.53 -0.89
N ASP A 70 -7.90 38.57 -0.06
CA ASP A 70 -6.74 39.39 0.31
C ASP A 70 -5.76 38.64 1.24
N VAL A 71 -6.25 37.66 2.01
CA VAL A 71 -5.47 36.89 2.99
C VAL A 71 -5.88 35.43 2.97
N VAL A 72 -4.88 34.53 2.93
CA VAL A 72 -5.08 33.08 3.03
C VAL A 72 -4.29 32.50 4.19
N PHE A 73 -4.94 31.64 4.96
CA PHE A 73 -4.31 30.88 6.04
C PHE A 73 -4.08 29.44 5.60
N ALA A 74 -2.83 28.96 5.71
CA ALA A 74 -2.48 27.57 5.42
C ALA A 74 -2.18 26.82 6.73
N LEU A 75 -2.84 25.70 6.96
CA LEU A 75 -2.50 24.77 8.03
C LEU A 75 -1.52 23.74 7.48
N ILE A 76 -0.26 23.84 7.87
CA ILE A 76 0.79 22.91 7.45
C ILE A 76 1.02 21.92 8.59
N GLY A 77 0.71 20.65 8.34
CA GLY A 77 1.11 19.57 9.23
C GLY A 77 2.61 19.35 9.12
N LYS A 78 3.38 19.95 10.03
CA LYS A 78 4.78 19.56 10.21
C LYS A 78 4.80 18.28 11.02
N GLY A 79 5.16 17.16 10.38
CA GLY A 79 5.48 15.93 11.09
C GLY A 79 6.60 16.24 12.07
N VAL A 80 6.27 16.35 13.35
CA VAL A 80 7.27 16.35 14.40
C VAL A 80 7.66 14.88 14.48
N ALA A 81 8.81 14.53 13.90
CA ALA A 81 9.49 13.32 14.32
C ALA A 81 9.75 13.53 15.81
N VAL A 82 8.87 12.99 16.64
CA VAL A 82 9.16 12.87 18.05
C VAL A 82 10.26 11.83 18.08
N GLU A 83 11.51 12.29 18.19
CA GLU A 83 12.57 11.44 18.69
C GLU A 83 12.14 11.07 20.11
N GLU A 84 11.34 10.01 20.23
CA GLU A 84 10.97 9.47 21.52
C GLU A 84 12.26 8.99 22.17
N ALA A 85 12.74 9.76 23.14
CA ALA A 85 13.95 9.41 23.86
C ALA A 85 13.74 8.05 24.53
N ILE A 86 14.61 7.10 24.21
CA ILE A 86 14.57 5.75 24.79
C ILE A 86 14.49 5.88 26.31
N PRO A 87 13.45 5.33 26.97
CA PRO A 87 13.29 5.39 28.42
C PRO A 87 14.56 4.90 29.13
N HIS A 88 14.97 5.55 30.23
CA HIS A 88 16.20 5.21 30.95
C HIS A 88 16.30 3.72 31.34
N ILE A 89 15.17 3.07 31.58
CA ILE A 89 15.10 1.64 31.91
C ILE A 89 15.38 0.72 30.71
N ALA A 90 15.10 1.19 29.49
CA ALA A 90 15.27 0.43 28.25
C ALA A 90 16.65 0.64 27.62
N LYS A 91 17.34 1.76 27.92
CA LYS A 91 18.70 2.04 27.43
C LYS A 91 19.69 0.87 27.59
N PRO A 92 19.83 0.22 28.76
CA PRO A 92 20.78 -0.90 28.89
C PRO A 92 20.42 -2.09 28.00
N ILE A 93 19.14 -2.34 27.77
CA ILE A 93 18.67 -3.44 26.90
C ILE A 93 18.91 -3.09 25.43
N VAL A 94 18.64 -1.85 25.03
CA VAL A 94 18.88 -1.40 23.65
C VAL A 94 20.37 -1.40 23.32
N ASP A 95 21.23 -1.01 24.27
CA ASP A 95 22.68 -1.06 24.10
C ASP A 95 23.20 -2.52 24.03
N GLU A 96 22.57 -3.45 24.78
CA GLU A 96 22.91 -4.88 24.76
C GLU A 96 22.60 -5.54 23.41
N PHE A 97 21.46 -5.22 22.79
CA PHE A 97 20.98 -5.83 21.53
C PHE A 97 21.12 -4.91 20.31
N LYS A 98 22.08 -3.99 20.33
CA LYS A 98 22.30 -3.03 19.24
C LYS A 98 22.66 -3.70 17.91
N ASP A 99 23.25 -4.89 17.97
CA ASP A 99 23.62 -5.73 16.83
C ASP A 99 22.43 -6.42 16.15
N VAL A 100 21.28 -6.56 16.83
CA VAL A 100 20.08 -7.23 16.28
C VAL A 100 19.35 -6.35 15.25
N PHE A 101 19.46 -5.02 15.39
CA PHE A 101 18.80 -4.04 14.52
C PHE A 101 19.80 -2.97 14.04
N PRO A 102 20.80 -3.33 13.23
CA PRO A 102 21.74 -2.36 12.70
C PRO A 102 21.04 -1.48 11.65
N ASP A 103 21.46 -0.21 11.57
CA ASP A 103 20.93 0.73 10.56
C ASP A 103 21.25 0.26 9.12
N GLU A 104 22.35 -0.48 8.96
CA GLU A 104 22.80 -1.10 7.72
C GLU A 104 23.18 -2.56 7.97
N LEU A 105 22.75 -3.47 7.10
CA LEU A 105 23.15 -4.87 7.16
C LEU A 105 24.63 -4.99 6.77
N ALA A 106 25.41 -5.77 7.54
CA ALA A 106 26.78 -6.07 7.19
C ALA A 106 26.84 -6.86 5.87
N ASP A 107 27.89 -6.62 5.06
CA ASP A 107 28.16 -7.37 3.82
C ASP A 107 28.61 -8.83 4.08
N GLU A 108 28.69 -9.23 5.35
CA GLU A 108 29.10 -10.57 5.76
C GLU A 108 27.90 -11.53 5.78
N LEU A 109 28.16 -12.77 5.39
CA LEU A 109 27.16 -13.82 5.56
C LEU A 109 26.90 -14.05 7.05
N PRO A 110 25.64 -14.25 7.45
CA PRO A 110 25.35 -14.60 8.83
C PRO A 110 26.10 -15.88 9.22
N PRO A 111 26.47 -16.02 10.50
CA PRO A 111 27.13 -17.23 10.98
C PRO A 111 26.29 -18.48 10.66
N LEU A 112 26.98 -19.60 10.43
CA LEU A 112 26.33 -20.88 10.17
C LEU A 112 25.40 -21.23 11.34
N GLN A 113 24.13 -21.46 11.03
CA GLN A 113 23.12 -21.90 11.98
C GLN A 113 23.09 -23.43 12.06
N ASP A 114 22.71 -23.96 13.22
CA ASP A 114 22.53 -25.41 13.44
C ASP A 114 21.46 -26.00 12.50
N ILE A 115 20.52 -25.17 12.06
CA ILE A 115 19.45 -25.53 11.13
C ILE A 115 19.71 -24.79 9.82
N GLN A 116 20.12 -25.52 8.79
CA GLN A 116 20.21 -24.99 7.44
C GLN A 116 18.91 -25.23 6.68
N HIS A 117 18.57 -24.30 5.79
CA HIS A 117 17.43 -24.48 4.90
C HIS A 117 17.80 -25.53 3.86
N GLN A 118 17.07 -26.64 3.85
CA GLN A 118 17.19 -27.69 2.83
C GLN A 118 16.03 -27.54 1.84
N ILE A 119 16.35 -27.47 0.55
CA ILE A 119 15.36 -27.49 -0.52
C ILE A 119 15.29 -28.93 -1.03
N ASP A 120 14.25 -29.64 -0.61
CA ASP A 120 13.96 -30.97 -1.15
C ASP A 120 13.35 -30.84 -2.54
N LEU A 121 13.92 -31.54 -3.51
CA LEU A 121 13.40 -31.59 -4.87
C LEU A 121 12.63 -32.91 -5.06
N GLU A 122 11.48 -32.81 -5.69
CA GLU A 122 10.77 -33.99 -6.19
C GLU A 122 11.67 -34.74 -7.19
N PRO A 123 11.76 -36.08 -7.12
CA PRO A 123 12.48 -36.87 -8.11
C PRO A 123 11.97 -36.54 -9.52
N ASP A 124 12.89 -36.36 -10.47
CA ASP A 124 12.63 -35.96 -11.86
C ASP A 124 12.13 -34.52 -12.09
N ALA A 125 12.05 -33.68 -11.04
CA ALA A 125 11.77 -32.26 -11.22
C ALA A 125 12.92 -31.53 -11.94
N ALA A 126 12.60 -30.89 -13.05
CA ALA A 126 13.53 -30.01 -13.75
C ALA A 126 13.55 -28.62 -13.09
N LEU A 127 14.75 -28.10 -12.81
CA LEU A 127 14.89 -26.73 -12.31
C LEU A 127 14.41 -25.72 -13.37
N PRO A 128 13.62 -24.71 -12.97
CA PRO A 128 13.13 -23.70 -13.91
C PRO A 128 14.31 -22.88 -14.45
N ASN A 129 14.57 -23.00 -15.75
CA ASN A 129 15.53 -22.16 -16.47
C ASN A 129 14.77 -21.31 -17.51
N ARG A 130 14.27 -20.15 -17.07
CA ARG A 130 13.53 -19.21 -17.93
C ARG A 130 14.42 -18.03 -18.31
N PRO A 131 14.26 -17.44 -19.52
CA PRO A 131 14.97 -16.22 -19.87
C PRO A 131 14.59 -15.10 -18.89
N TYR A 132 15.51 -14.15 -18.70
CA TYR A 132 15.26 -12.97 -17.89
C TYR A 132 14.07 -12.19 -18.44
N TYR A 133 13.33 -11.53 -17.55
CA TYR A 133 12.28 -10.61 -17.96
C TYR A 133 12.87 -9.45 -18.77
N GLN A 134 12.17 -9.02 -19.80
CA GLN A 134 12.57 -7.82 -20.54
C GLN A 134 12.39 -6.60 -19.65
N MET A 135 13.42 -5.77 -19.55
CA MET A 135 13.47 -4.60 -18.68
C MET A 135 13.97 -3.40 -19.47
N SER A 136 13.56 -2.20 -19.07
CA SER A 136 14.13 -0.96 -19.62
C SER A 136 15.59 -0.76 -19.17
N PRO A 137 16.40 0.03 -19.91
CA PRO A 137 17.77 0.34 -19.51
C PRO A 137 17.88 0.94 -18.10
N THR A 138 16.93 1.81 -17.71
CA THR A 138 16.89 2.44 -16.39
C THR A 138 16.59 1.45 -15.25
N GLU A 139 15.73 0.45 -15.50
CA GLU A 139 15.48 -0.62 -14.52
C GLU A 139 16.69 -1.54 -14.39
N HIS A 140 17.38 -1.80 -15.51
CA HIS A 140 18.58 -2.63 -15.51
C HIS A 140 19.74 -1.99 -14.75
N GLU A 141 19.91 -0.67 -14.83
CA GLU A 141 20.92 0.06 -14.08
C GLU A 141 20.71 -0.02 -12.56
N LYS A 142 19.45 -0.10 -12.10
CA LYS A 142 19.12 -0.22 -10.67
C LYS A 142 19.36 -1.60 -10.08
N LEU A 143 19.39 -2.63 -10.92
CA LEU A 143 19.61 -4.02 -10.52
C LEU A 143 21.07 -4.45 -10.62
N ARG A 144 21.93 -3.58 -11.18
CA ARG A 144 23.35 -3.80 -11.35
C ARG A 144 24.12 -3.35 -10.13
#